data_AF-A0A1S8WG28-F1
#
_entry.id   AF-A0A1S8WG28-F1
#
_cell.length_a   1.000
_cell.length_b   1.000
_cell.length_c   1.000
_cell.angle_alpha   90.00
_cell.angle_beta   90.00
_cell.angle_gamma   90.00
#
_symmetry.space_group_name_H-M   'P 1'
#
loop_
_entity.id
_entity.type
_entity.pdbx_description
1 polymer ?
#
loop_
_entity_poly.entity_id
_entity_poly.type
_entity_poly.pdbx_seq_one_letter_code
_entity_poly.pdbx_strand_id
1 'polypeptide(L)'
;MHSSFPVIMDRYRPREDLVPCAVCGNFNQRGFLCVNCYEKAREETNALRALVGDKLPSDTEIRFVYRNDSAEVQPEKAKAIRVDRERPAWFPGNLLQRSRDPTPTE
;
A
#
# COMPACT_ATOMS: atom_id res chain seq x y z
N MET A 1 -44.65 -26.61 -18.30
CA MET A 1 -44.20 -25.74 -17.20
C MET A 1 -42.73 -26.05 -16.93
N HIS A 2 -41.88 -25.04 -17.11
CA HIS A 2 -40.44 -24.91 -16.81
C HIS A 2 -39.63 -26.21 -16.65
N SER A 3 -38.98 -26.62 -17.75
CA SER A 3 -37.88 -27.58 -17.70
C SER A 3 -36.65 -26.87 -17.14
N SER A 4 -36.27 -27.20 -15.92
CA SER A 4 -35.00 -26.78 -15.33
C SER A 4 -33.87 -27.57 -15.97
N PHE A 5 -33.17 -26.96 -16.91
CA PHE A 5 -31.93 -27.52 -17.46
C PHE A 5 -30.86 -27.54 -16.36
N PRO A 6 -30.22 -28.68 -16.07
CA PRO A 6 -29.09 -28.71 -15.15
C PRO A 6 -27.92 -27.98 -15.81
N VAL A 7 -27.45 -26.90 -15.18
CA VAL A 7 -26.26 -26.19 -15.64
C VAL A 7 -25.08 -27.14 -15.44
N ILE A 8 -24.56 -27.72 -16.53
CA ILE A 8 -23.33 -28.53 -16.49
C ILE A 8 -22.15 -27.59 -16.29
N MET A 9 -21.87 -27.26 -15.03
CA MET A 9 -20.69 -26.54 -14.54
C MET A 9 -19.47 -27.48 -14.39
N ASP A 10 -19.31 -28.47 -15.25
CA ASP A 10 -18.35 -29.57 -15.01
C ASP A 10 -16.87 -29.20 -15.29
N ARG A 11 -16.60 -28.02 -15.84
CA ARG A 11 -15.23 -27.55 -16.12
C ARG A 11 -14.67 -26.52 -15.13
N TYR A 12 -15.51 -25.89 -14.32
CA TYR A 12 -15.09 -24.83 -13.41
C TYR A 12 -15.67 -25.05 -12.03
N ARG A 13 -14.79 -25.15 -11.02
CA ARG A 13 -15.19 -25.25 -9.62
C ARG A 13 -15.28 -23.84 -9.00
N PRO A 14 -16.33 -23.55 -8.21
CA PRO A 14 -16.40 -22.32 -7.43
C PRO A 14 -15.17 -22.16 -6.53
N ARG A 15 -14.76 -20.90 -6.32
CA ARG A 15 -13.63 -20.54 -5.45
C ARG A 15 -14.12 -20.31 -4.03
N GLU A 16 -13.58 -21.06 -3.07
CA GLU A 16 -13.92 -20.95 -1.63
C GLU A 16 -12.87 -20.15 -0.83
N ASP A 17 -11.85 -19.65 -1.52
CA ASP A 17 -10.71 -18.93 -0.96
C ASP A 17 -10.79 -17.41 -1.19
N LEU A 18 -11.89 -16.91 -1.75
CA LEU A 18 -12.13 -15.47 -1.86
C LEU A 18 -12.67 -14.93 -0.54
N VAL A 19 -11.99 -13.92 0.02
CA VAL A 19 -12.37 -13.24 1.26
C VAL A 19 -12.36 -11.73 1.06
N PRO A 20 -13.19 -10.95 1.78
CA PRO A 20 -13.13 -9.50 1.71
C PRO A 20 -11.84 -8.97 2.37
N CYS A 21 -11.18 -8.02 1.72
CA CYS A 21 -10.01 -7.35 2.27
C CYS A 21 -10.39 -6.49 3.48
N ALA A 22 -9.67 -6.64 4.60
CA ALA A 22 -9.89 -5.87 5.82
C ALA A 22 -9.65 -4.35 5.67
N VAL A 23 -8.93 -3.92 4.62
CA VAL A 23 -8.61 -2.51 4.39
C VAL A 23 -9.61 -1.83 3.45
N CYS A 24 -9.97 -2.47 2.32
CA CYS A 24 -10.78 -1.83 1.28
C CYS A 24 -12.08 -2.57 0.93
N GLY A 25 -12.38 -3.71 1.55
CA GLY A 25 -13.61 -4.48 1.30
C GLY A 25 -13.65 -5.30 0.00
N ASN A 26 -12.83 -4.99 -0.99
CA ASN A 26 -12.72 -5.80 -2.22
C ASN A 26 -12.33 -7.25 -1.94
N PHE A 27 -12.86 -8.20 -2.72
CA PHE A 27 -12.47 -9.60 -2.63
C PHE A 27 -11.02 -9.81 -3.05
N ASN A 28 -10.27 -10.59 -2.25
CA ASN A 28 -8.94 -11.08 -2.58
C ASN A 28 -8.80 -12.55 -2.19
N GLN A 29 -7.74 -13.18 -2.67
CA GLN A 29 -7.43 -14.57 -2.32
C GLN A 29 -6.88 -14.65 -0.90
N ARG A 30 -7.40 -15.59 -0.10
CA ARG A 30 -6.92 -15.89 1.25
C ARG A 30 -5.42 -16.24 1.22
N GLY A 31 -4.64 -15.63 2.09
CA GLY A 31 -3.18 -15.83 2.15
C GLY A 31 -2.37 -14.96 1.19
N PHE A 32 -3.02 -14.11 0.38
CA PHE A 32 -2.36 -13.20 -0.55
C PHE A 32 -2.67 -11.73 -0.22
N LEU A 33 -1.78 -10.83 -0.63
CA LEU A 33 -2.03 -9.39 -0.57
C LEU A 33 -3.26 -9.03 -1.42
N CYS A 34 -4.05 -8.07 -0.95
CA CYS A 34 -5.12 -7.52 -1.75
C CYS A 34 -4.54 -6.77 -2.95
N VAL A 35 -4.88 -7.20 -4.17
CA VAL A 35 -4.38 -6.59 -5.41
C VAL A 35 -4.72 -5.10 -5.48
N ASN A 36 -5.92 -4.70 -5.07
CA ASN A 36 -6.34 -3.30 -5.08
C ASN A 36 -5.52 -2.42 -4.11
N CYS A 37 -5.21 -2.92 -2.91
CA CYS A 37 -4.37 -2.20 -1.96
C CYS A 37 -2.91 -2.16 -2.41
N TYR A 38 -2.43 -3.29 -2.96
CA TYR A 38 -1.08 -3.37 -3.51
C TYR A 38 -0.88 -2.42 -4.68
N GLU A 39 -1.90 -2.26 -5.53
CA GLU A 39 -1.86 -1.32 -6.66
C GLU A 39 -1.63 0.13 -6.17
N LYS A 40 -2.37 0.57 -5.15
CA LYS A 40 -2.16 1.89 -4.54
C LYS A 40 -0.73 2.08 -4.03
N ALA A 41 -0.18 1.05 -3.37
CA ALA A 41 1.21 1.07 -2.90
C ALA A 41 2.21 1.11 -4.05
N ARG A 42 1.95 0.38 -5.13
CA ARG A 42 2.77 0.32 -6.34
C ARG A 42 2.78 1.65 -7.08
N GLU A 43 1.61 2.26 -7.28
CA GLU A 43 1.46 3.58 -7.91
C GLU A 43 2.24 4.65 -7.16
N GLU A 44 2.07 4.74 -5.83
CA GLU A 44 2.80 5.71 -5.01
C GLU A 44 4.30 5.47 -5.08
N THR A 45 4.74 4.22 -4.93
CA THR A 45 6.17 3.87 -5.00
C THR A 45 6.78 4.21 -6.36
N ASN A 46 6.05 3.96 -7.46
CA ASN A 46 6.51 4.30 -8.80
C ASN A 46 6.62 5.82 -9.00
N ALA A 47 5.64 6.59 -8.50
CA ALA A 47 5.69 8.04 -8.52
C ALA A 47 6.90 8.58 -7.72
N LEU A 48 7.19 7.98 -6.56
CA LEU A 48 8.37 8.34 -5.76
C LEU A 48 9.69 7.99 -6.47
N ARG A 49 9.77 6.81 -7.10
CA ARG A 49 10.94 6.39 -7.89
C ARG A 49 11.23 7.34 -9.06
N ALA A 50 10.18 7.84 -9.73
CA ALA A 50 10.32 8.81 -10.81
C ALA A 50 10.98 10.12 -10.34
N LEU A 51 10.81 10.52 -9.07
CA LEU A 51 11.49 11.69 -8.50
C LEU A 51 12.99 11.46 -8.22
N VAL A 52 13.41 10.19 -8.05
CA VAL A 52 14.81 9.83 -7.86
C VAL A 52 15.55 9.77 -9.20
N GLY A 53 14.86 9.34 -10.25
CA GLY A 53 15.42 9.07 -11.58
C GLY A 53 16.05 7.69 -11.70
N ASP A 54 16.78 7.44 -12.80
CA ASP A 54 17.31 6.12 -13.15
C ASP A 54 18.53 5.67 -12.32
N LYS A 55 19.11 6.57 -11.52
CA LYS A 55 20.29 6.29 -10.69
C LYS A 55 19.88 6.26 -9.22
N LEU A 56 19.85 5.07 -8.63
CA LEU A 56 19.89 4.94 -7.18
C LEU A 56 21.31 5.34 -6.72
N PRO A 57 21.49 6.42 -5.94
CA PRO A 57 22.79 6.74 -5.36
C PRO A 57 23.25 5.58 -4.48
N SER A 58 24.51 5.15 -4.63
CA SER A 58 24.96 3.83 -4.17
C SER A 58 25.06 3.67 -2.66
N ASP A 59 25.07 4.73 -1.84
CA ASP A 59 25.34 4.56 -0.39
C ASP A 59 24.55 5.55 0.50
N THR A 60 23.56 6.25 -0.04
CA THR A 60 22.83 7.30 0.69
C THR A 60 21.37 6.91 0.90
N GLU A 61 20.93 6.92 2.16
CA GLU A 61 19.52 6.75 2.50
C GLU A 61 18.69 7.89 1.88
N ILE A 62 17.57 7.55 1.25
CA ILE A 62 16.66 8.52 0.66
C ILE A 62 15.44 8.68 1.56
N ARG A 63 15.08 9.94 1.83
CA ARG A 63 13.85 10.28 2.55
C ARG A 63 12.92 11.12 1.69
N PHE A 64 11.69 10.66 1.50
CA PHE A 64 10.64 11.43 0.85
C PHE A 64 9.94 12.34 1.86
N VAL A 65 9.87 13.63 1.53
CA VAL A 65 9.27 14.68 2.37
C VAL A 65 8.08 15.29 1.61
N TYR A 66 6.88 15.08 2.13
CA TYR A 66 5.62 15.61 1.57
C TYR A 66 5.34 17.02 2.12
N ARG A 67 4.40 17.75 1.51
CA ARG A 67 4.08 19.14 1.88
C ARG A 67 3.63 19.30 3.34
N ASN A 68 2.93 18.31 3.88
CA ASN A 68 2.38 18.29 5.23
C ASN A 68 3.24 17.50 6.24
N ASP A 69 4.45 17.07 5.85
CA ASP A 69 5.38 16.43 6.79
C ASP A 69 5.99 17.47 7.74
N SER A 70 6.13 17.13 9.02
CA SER A 70 6.84 17.97 9.98
C SER A 70 8.34 17.99 9.71
N ALA A 71 8.98 19.14 9.95
CA ALA A 71 10.41 19.34 9.68
C ALA A 71 11.33 18.49 10.58
N GLU A 72 10.81 17.99 11.71
CA GLU A 72 11.58 17.35 12.79
C GLU A 72 12.07 15.93 12.48
N VAL A 73 11.65 15.34 11.35
CA VAL A 73 11.97 13.95 11.04
C VAL A 73 13.09 13.84 10.00
N GLN A 74 14.13 14.66 10.02
CA GLN A 74 15.24 14.52 9.06
C GLN A 74 16.44 13.81 9.72
N PRO A 75 16.77 12.56 9.31
CA PRO A 75 18.04 11.95 9.70
C PRO A 75 19.17 12.79 9.11
N GLU A 76 20.19 13.12 9.90
CA GLU A 76 21.32 13.96 9.48
C GLU A 76 22.02 13.47 8.20
N LYS A 77 21.90 12.16 7.90
CA LYS A 77 22.62 11.49 6.80
C LYS A 77 21.75 11.12 5.59
N ALA A 78 20.45 11.41 5.61
CA ALA A 78 19.55 11.04 4.52
C ALA A 78 19.40 12.16 3.48
N LYS A 79 19.41 11.80 2.20
CA LYS A 79 19.07 12.72 1.09
C LYS A 79 17.55 12.92 1.06
N ALA A 80 17.12 14.15 1.29
CA ALA A 80 15.71 14.52 1.22
C ALA A 80 15.25 14.74 -0.23
N ILE A 81 14.14 14.12 -0.62
CA ILE A 81 13.46 14.33 -1.90
C ILE A 81 12.07 14.89 -1.61
N ARG A 82 11.80 16.10 -2.12
CA ARG A 82 10.51 16.77 -1.93
C ARG A 82 9.46 16.15 -2.85
N VAL A 83 8.31 15.83 -2.27
CA VAL A 83 7.13 15.31 -2.98
C VAL A 83 6.08 16.42 -3.01
N ASP A 84 5.72 16.87 -4.20
CA ASP A 84 4.85 18.03 -4.39
C ASP A 84 3.35 17.71 -4.23
N ARG A 85 3.00 16.99 -3.16
CA ARG A 85 1.63 16.67 -2.73
C ARG A 85 1.58 16.38 -1.24
N GLU A 86 0.37 16.25 -0.70
CA GLU A 86 0.16 15.80 0.68
C GLU A 86 0.42 14.30 0.83
N ARG A 87 0.90 13.90 2.01
CA ARG A 87 1.13 12.50 2.36
C ARG A 87 -0.19 11.74 2.41
N PRO A 88 -0.34 10.64 1.67
CA PRO A 88 -1.52 9.80 1.78
C PRO A 88 -1.67 9.24 3.20
N ALA A 89 -2.88 9.26 3.75
CA ALA A 89 -3.14 8.78 5.12
C ALA A 89 -2.77 7.29 5.32
N TRP A 90 -2.80 6.49 4.25
CA TRP A 90 -2.39 5.08 4.28
C TRP A 90 -0.87 4.88 4.23
N PHE A 91 -0.08 5.93 3.94
CA PHE A 91 1.36 5.87 3.77
C PHE A 91 2.09 6.69 4.85
N PRO A 92 2.24 6.15 6.07
CA PRO A 92 2.75 6.89 7.21
C PRO A 92 4.22 7.31 7.03
N GLY A 93 4.61 8.44 7.64
CA GLY A 93 5.97 8.98 7.56
C GLY A 93 7.03 8.19 8.34
N ASN A 94 6.62 7.14 9.04
CA ASN A 94 7.42 6.37 9.99
C ASN A 94 7.42 4.87 9.66
N LEU A 95 7.45 4.49 8.37
CA LEU A 95 7.35 3.08 7.90
C LEU A 95 8.26 2.08 8.61
N LEU A 96 9.47 2.51 8.99
CA LEU A 96 10.49 1.67 9.64
C LEU A 96 10.52 1.83 11.17
N GLN A 97 9.75 2.76 11.73
CA GLN A 97 9.67 2.96 13.16
C GLN A 97 8.41 2.30 13.69
N ARG A 98 8.56 1.53 14.77
CA ARG A 98 7.44 0.96 15.50
C ARG A 98 6.50 2.08 15.93
N SER A 99 5.28 2.08 15.39
CA SER A 99 4.20 2.91 15.91
C SER A 99 3.98 2.53 17.37
N ARG A 100 4.13 3.50 18.27
CA ARG A 100 3.66 3.35 19.64
C ARG A 100 2.16 3.55 19.58
N ASP A 101 1.38 2.56 20.02
CA ASP A 101 -0.05 2.76 20.19
C ASP A 101 -0.25 3.95 21.15
N PRO A 102 -1.18 4.88 20.87
CA PRO A 102 -1.55 5.87 21.87
C PRO A 102 -2.04 5.12 23.10
N THR A 103 -1.38 5.31 24.24
CA THR A 103 -1.88 4.84 25.54
C THR A 103 -3.31 5.34 25.70
N PRO A 104 -4.27 4.46 26.05
CA PRO A 104 -5.65 4.88 26.26
C PRO A 104 -5.65 5.96 27.34
N THR A 105 -6.15 7.15 27.01
CA THR A 105 -6.46 8.17 28.01
C THR A 105 -7.64 7.65 28.82
N GLU A 106 -7.40 7.41 30.11
CA GLU A 106 -8.41 7.04 31.10
C GLU A 106 -9.38 8.20 31.38
#